data_AF-A0A5J6HTV5-F1
#
_entry.id   AF-A0A5J6HTV5-F1
#
_cell.length_a   1.000
_cell.length_b   1.000
_cell.length_c   1.000
_cell.angle_alpha   90.00
_cell.angle_beta   90.00
_cell.angle_gamma   90.00
#
_symmetry.space_group_name_H-M   'P 1'
#
loop_
_entity.id
_entity.type
_entity.pdbx_description
1 polymer ?
#
loop_
_entity_poly.entity_id
_entity_poly.type
_entity_poly.pdbx_seq_one_letter_code
_entity_poly.pdbx_strand_id
1 'polypeptide(L)'
;MVDMRAFRDAVGGWANGGPGGPAGELAVELGVRTAVLLEGPSDHAAVEALAARRGRDFAAEGVCVVPMGGAMSIGRYARLLGPPGLGLRLTGLCDENEQSFYQRGLERARAPRRDFFVCVADLEDELIRALGTAAVEEIVAAEGDLRAWQTFLRQPAHDGRPRHQQLRRFLGTKKGRKIRYGRLLVDALSPGQVPPPFDDLLASL
;
A
#
# COMPACT_ATOMS: atom_id res chain seq x y z
N MET A 1 -18.66 -8.06 -15.09
CA MET A 1 -17.53 -9.02 -15.15
C MET A 1 -17.02 -9.13 -13.73
N VAL A 2 -16.93 -10.34 -13.19
CA VAL A 2 -16.40 -10.55 -11.84
C VAL A 2 -14.88 -10.35 -11.90
N ASP A 3 -14.32 -9.56 -11.00
CA ASP A 3 -12.90 -9.21 -10.98
C ASP A 3 -12.38 -9.02 -9.54
N MET A 4 -11.07 -8.81 -9.39
CA MET A 4 -10.45 -8.58 -8.08
C MET A 4 -10.97 -7.33 -7.37
N ARG A 5 -11.56 -6.37 -8.09
CA ARG A 5 -12.22 -5.21 -7.47
C ARG A 5 -13.54 -5.65 -6.81
N ALA A 6 -14.36 -6.48 -7.46
CA ALA A 6 -15.58 -7.00 -6.86
C ALA A 6 -15.30 -7.77 -5.57
N PHE A 7 -14.26 -8.64 -5.56
CA PHE A 7 -13.84 -9.34 -4.35
C PHE A 7 -13.42 -8.36 -3.24
N ARG A 8 -12.57 -7.38 -3.55
CA ARG A 8 -12.13 -6.36 -2.60
C ARG A 8 -13.28 -5.52 -2.04
N ASP A 9 -14.26 -5.15 -2.87
CA ASP A 9 -15.44 -4.40 -2.44
C ASP A 9 -16.32 -5.25 -1.51
N ALA A 10 -16.49 -6.54 -1.81
CA ALA A 10 -17.19 -7.48 -0.92
C ALA A 10 -16.48 -7.67 0.42
N VAL A 11 -15.15 -7.79 0.41
CA VAL A 11 -14.32 -7.83 1.63
C VAL A 11 -14.47 -6.54 2.43
N GLY A 12 -14.48 -5.37 1.78
CA GLY A 12 -14.71 -4.08 2.42
C GLY A 12 -16.10 -4.00 3.07
N GLY A 13 -17.14 -4.48 2.39
CA GLY A 13 -18.49 -4.60 2.93
C GLY A 13 -18.54 -5.51 4.16
N TRP A 14 -17.89 -6.67 4.10
CA TRP A 14 -17.79 -7.61 5.23
C TRP A 14 -17.04 -7.00 6.41
N ALA A 15 -15.93 -6.32 6.15
CA ALA A 15 -15.14 -5.62 7.17
C ALA A 15 -15.91 -4.48 7.86
N ASN A 16 -16.97 -3.96 7.24
CA ASN A 16 -17.87 -2.94 7.78
C ASN A 16 -19.16 -3.53 8.39
N GLY A 17 -19.19 -4.84 8.63
CA GLY A 17 -20.31 -5.53 9.30
C GLY A 17 -21.35 -6.14 8.35
N GLY A 18 -21.12 -6.09 7.03
CA GLY A 18 -21.91 -6.81 6.05
C GLY A 18 -21.68 -8.33 6.07
N PRO A 19 -22.41 -9.10 5.24
CA PRO A 19 -22.23 -10.55 5.17
C PRO A 19 -20.91 -10.94 4.49
N GLY A 20 -20.27 -12.01 4.98
CA GLY A 20 -19.04 -12.55 4.38
C GLY A 20 -19.23 -13.50 3.20
N GLY A 21 -20.45 -14.00 2.99
CA GLY A 21 -20.79 -14.95 1.91
C GLY A 21 -20.32 -14.49 0.52
N PRO A 22 -20.66 -13.27 0.08
CA PRO A 22 -20.22 -12.76 -1.22
C PRO A 22 -18.69 -12.75 -1.40
N ALA A 23 -17.94 -12.41 -0.35
CA ALA A 23 -16.47 -12.43 -0.42
C ALA A 23 -15.94 -13.86 -0.56
N GLY A 24 -16.54 -14.83 0.14
CA GLY A 24 -16.17 -16.25 0.03
C GLY A 24 -16.45 -16.84 -1.35
N GLU A 25 -17.63 -16.57 -1.92
CA GLU A 25 -18.00 -17.00 -3.28
C GLU A 25 -17.04 -16.43 -4.32
N LEU A 26 -16.77 -15.13 -4.24
CA LEU A 26 -15.83 -14.46 -5.14
C LEU A 26 -14.39 -14.96 -4.98
N ALA A 27 -13.95 -15.29 -3.75
CA ALA A 27 -12.63 -15.85 -3.53
C ALA A 27 -12.44 -17.19 -4.24
N VAL A 28 -13.48 -18.04 -4.24
CA VAL A 28 -13.48 -19.33 -4.94
C VAL A 28 -13.53 -19.13 -6.46
N GLU A 29 -14.46 -18.30 -6.94
CA GLU A 29 -14.64 -18.04 -8.38
C GLU A 29 -13.38 -17.46 -9.03
N LEU A 30 -12.69 -16.54 -8.33
CA LEU A 30 -11.48 -15.87 -8.82
C LEU A 30 -10.18 -16.61 -8.46
N GLY A 31 -10.25 -17.74 -7.73
CA GLY A 31 -9.07 -18.50 -7.32
C GLY A 31 -8.11 -17.70 -6.43
N VAL A 32 -8.65 -16.86 -5.54
CA VAL A 32 -7.86 -16.03 -4.62
C VAL A 32 -7.14 -16.92 -3.62
N ARG A 33 -5.82 -16.77 -3.54
CA ARG A 33 -4.92 -17.55 -2.68
C ARG A 33 -4.16 -16.67 -1.69
N THR A 34 -3.89 -15.42 -2.07
CA THR A 34 -3.10 -14.49 -1.26
C THR A 34 -3.80 -13.13 -1.15
N ALA A 35 -3.83 -12.58 0.05
CA ALA A 35 -4.22 -11.19 0.30
C ALA A 35 -3.01 -10.36 0.72
N VAL A 36 -2.67 -9.33 -0.06
CA VAL A 36 -1.66 -8.32 0.27
C VAL A 36 -2.36 -7.19 1.03
N LEU A 37 -2.16 -7.14 2.35
CA LEU A 37 -2.81 -6.17 3.22
C LEU A 37 -1.97 -4.90 3.31
N LEU A 38 -2.57 -3.76 2.94
CA LEU A 38 -1.91 -2.46 2.93
C LEU A 38 -2.69 -1.45 3.77
N GLU A 39 -2.01 -0.44 4.31
CA GLU A 39 -2.65 0.56 5.16
C GLU A 39 -3.70 1.34 4.38
N GLY A 40 -3.31 1.83 3.20
CA GLY A 40 -4.11 2.78 2.44
C GLY A 40 -4.12 2.57 0.93
N PRO A 41 -4.95 3.39 0.24
CA PRO A 41 -5.04 3.35 -1.22
C PRO A 41 -3.80 3.86 -1.94
N SER A 42 -2.92 4.64 -1.27
CA SER A 42 -1.63 5.04 -1.84
C SER A 42 -0.70 3.87 -2.03
N ASP A 43 -0.59 3.03 -1.02
CA ASP A 43 0.27 1.85 -1.04
C ASP A 43 -0.27 0.85 -2.07
N HIS A 44 -1.60 0.70 -2.15
CA HIS A 44 -2.24 -0.11 -3.17
C HIS A 44 -1.89 0.38 -4.59
N ALA A 45 -1.96 1.69 -4.85
CA ALA A 45 -1.59 2.24 -6.15
C ALA A 45 -0.11 2.01 -6.48
N ALA A 46 0.77 2.12 -5.47
CA ALA A 46 2.20 1.88 -5.63
C ALA A 46 2.51 0.39 -5.90
N VAL A 47 1.88 -0.54 -5.16
CA VAL A 47 2.08 -1.99 -5.32
C VAL A 47 1.62 -2.45 -6.69
N GLU A 48 0.43 -2.03 -7.12
CA GLU A 48 -0.10 -2.36 -8.45
C GLU A 48 0.78 -1.80 -9.57
N ALA A 49 1.29 -0.57 -9.40
CA ALA A 49 2.24 0.01 -10.36
C ALA A 49 3.52 -0.83 -10.45
N LEU A 50 4.09 -1.25 -9.32
CA LEU A 50 5.31 -2.04 -9.33
C LEU A 50 5.09 -3.43 -9.93
N ALA A 51 3.95 -4.07 -9.63
CA ALA A 51 3.58 -5.36 -10.21
C ALA A 51 3.48 -5.27 -11.74
N ALA A 52 2.76 -4.25 -12.24
CA ALA A 52 2.63 -3.99 -13.68
C ALA A 52 3.99 -3.74 -14.34
N ARG A 53 4.89 -3.01 -13.69
CA ARG A 53 6.26 -2.78 -14.18
C ARG A 53 7.11 -4.05 -14.26
N ARG A 54 6.79 -5.05 -13.43
CA ARG A 54 7.41 -6.39 -13.49
C ARG A 54 6.68 -7.35 -14.43
N GLY A 55 5.65 -6.87 -15.14
CA GLY A 55 4.84 -7.71 -16.03
C GLY A 55 4.02 -8.78 -15.28
N ARG A 56 3.73 -8.55 -13.99
CA ARG A 56 2.94 -9.47 -13.17
C ARG A 56 1.46 -9.16 -13.27
N ASP A 57 0.66 -10.21 -13.37
CA ASP A 57 -0.79 -10.13 -13.33
C ASP A 57 -1.27 -10.79 -12.03
N PHE A 58 -1.44 -9.96 -11.00
CA PHE A 58 -1.90 -10.43 -9.69
C PHE A 58 -3.25 -11.12 -9.75
N ALA A 59 -4.16 -10.71 -10.64
CA ALA A 59 -5.44 -11.38 -10.77
C ALA A 59 -5.25 -12.82 -11.28
N ALA A 60 -4.44 -13.01 -12.32
CA ALA A 60 -4.10 -14.33 -12.84
C ALA A 60 -3.31 -15.19 -11.83
N GLU A 61 -2.52 -14.55 -10.97
CA GLU A 61 -1.74 -15.21 -9.91
C GLU A 61 -2.59 -15.55 -8.66
N GLY A 62 -3.85 -15.10 -8.59
CA GLY A 62 -4.72 -15.30 -7.42
C GLY A 62 -4.32 -14.42 -6.22
N VAL A 63 -3.70 -13.28 -6.48
CA VAL A 63 -3.28 -12.29 -5.49
C VAL A 63 -4.27 -11.12 -5.50
N CYS A 64 -4.80 -10.76 -4.33
CA CYS A 64 -5.62 -9.56 -4.17
C CYS A 64 -4.93 -8.55 -3.24
N VAL A 65 -4.74 -7.32 -3.72
CA VAL A 65 -4.23 -6.21 -2.90
C VAL A 65 -5.39 -5.52 -2.18
N VAL A 66 -5.35 -5.47 -0.85
CA VAL A 66 -6.47 -4.99 -0.02
C VAL A 66 -6.03 -3.80 0.83
N PRO A 67 -6.46 -2.56 0.49
CA PRO A 67 -6.28 -1.40 1.37
C PRO A 67 -7.26 -1.50 2.55
N MET A 68 -6.73 -1.55 3.77
CA MET A 68 -7.51 -1.81 4.97
C MET A 68 -8.19 -0.58 5.57
N GLY A 69 -7.76 0.63 5.16
CA GLY A 69 -8.26 1.89 5.70
C GLY A 69 -7.65 2.22 7.07
N GLY A 70 -6.35 2.04 7.21
CA GLY A 70 -5.57 2.30 8.43
C GLY A 70 -5.04 1.03 9.08
N ALA A 71 -3.82 1.09 9.64
CA ALA A 71 -3.14 -0.05 10.23
C ALA A 71 -3.87 -0.69 11.40
N MET A 72 -4.64 0.08 12.17
CA MET A 72 -5.46 -0.45 13.26
C MET A 72 -6.51 -1.47 12.80
N SER A 73 -6.83 -1.50 11.50
CA SER A 73 -7.74 -2.47 10.90
C SER A 73 -7.11 -3.86 10.68
N ILE A 74 -5.79 -4.02 10.80
CA ILE A 74 -5.08 -5.28 10.52
C ILE A 74 -5.68 -6.50 11.22
N GLY A 75 -6.00 -6.39 12.51
CA GLY A 75 -6.56 -7.51 13.26
C GLY A 75 -7.97 -7.94 12.78
N ARG A 76 -8.73 -7.01 12.18
CA ARG A 76 -10.01 -7.32 11.56
C ARG A 76 -9.78 -8.05 10.25
N TYR A 77 -9.04 -7.46 9.32
CA TYR A 77 -8.78 -8.07 8.00
C TYR A 77 -8.05 -9.42 8.11
N ALA A 78 -7.07 -9.55 9.00
CA ALA A 78 -6.37 -10.82 9.21
C ALA A 78 -7.30 -11.94 9.69
N ARG A 79 -8.33 -11.62 10.46
CA ARG A 79 -9.34 -12.60 10.90
C ARG A 79 -10.27 -13.02 9.77
N LEU A 80 -10.70 -12.05 8.94
CA LEU A 80 -11.63 -12.30 7.85
C LEU A 80 -10.97 -13.06 6.69
N LEU A 81 -9.74 -12.68 6.35
CA LEU A 81 -9.04 -13.20 5.18
C LEU A 81 -8.09 -14.35 5.50
N GLY A 82 -7.49 -14.36 6.70
CA GLY A 82 -6.52 -15.37 7.11
C GLY A 82 -7.16 -16.66 7.62
N PRO A 83 -6.41 -17.48 8.39
CA PRO A 83 -6.83 -18.81 8.84
C PRO A 83 -8.22 -18.93 9.48
N PRO A 84 -8.71 -17.96 10.28
CA PRO A 84 -10.04 -18.06 10.90
C PRO A 84 -11.20 -17.78 9.94
N GLY A 85 -10.94 -17.22 8.75
CA GLY A 85 -11.94 -16.82 7.77
C GLY A 85 -11.71 -17.55 6.45
N LEU A 86 -11.34 -16.81 5.40
CA LEU A 86 -11.14 -17.38 4.05
C LEU A 86 -9.88 -18.27 3.92
N GLY A 87 -9.01 -18.31 4.93
CA GLY A 87 -7.82 -19.18 4.91
C GLY A 87 -6.74 -18.75 3.92
N LEU A 88 -6.76 -17.51 3.45
CA LEU A 88 -5.80 -16.98 2.50
C LEU A 88 -4.42 -16.80 3.15
N ARG A 89 -3.37 -16.90 2.34
CA ARG A 89 -2.04 -16.44 2.75
C ARG A 89 -2.09 -14.92 2.90
N LEU A 90 -1.55 -14.42 4.01
CA LEU A 90 -1.49 -12.98 4.30
C LEU A 90 -0.04 -12.50 4.17
N THR A 91 0.13 -11.38 3.48
CA THR A 91 1.39 -10.63 3.39
C THR A 91 1.07 -9.14 3.32
N GLY A 92 2.05 -8.27 3.37
CA GLY A 92 1.81 -6.84 3.24
C GLY A 92 2.98 -5.95 3.64
N LEU A 93 2.71 -4.66 3.70
CA LEU A 93 3.60 -3.64 4.23
C LEU A 93 3.09 -3.17 5.60
N CYS A 94 4.03 -2.77 6.46
CA CYS A 94 3.75 -2.18 7.76
C CYS A 94 4.74 -1.05 8.00
N ASP A 95 4.30 0.07 8.57
CA ASP A 95 5.22 1.10 9.01
C ASP A 95 5.85 0.71 10.36
N GLU A 96 7.09 1.11 10.61
CA GLU A 96 7.83 0.74 11.83
C GLU A 96 7.04 1.10 13.11
N ASN A 97 6.42 2.27 13.13
CA ASN A 97 5.63 2.76 14.25
C ASN A 97 4.33 1.96 14.49
N GLU A 98 3.91 1.14 13.52
CA GLU A 98 2.64 0.41 13.55
C GLU A 98 2.82 -1.09 13.80
N GLN A 99 4.06 -1.58 13.85
CA GLN A 99 4.38 -3.00 14.01
C GLN A 99 3.63 -3.66 15.18
N SER A 100 3.45 -2.95 16.30
CA SER A 100 2.74 -3.47 17.47
C SER A 100 1.26 -3.80 17.19
N PHE A 101 0.60 -3.09 16.26
CA PHE A 101 -0.76 -3.40 15.83
C PHE A 101 -0.78 -4.66 14.95
N TYR A 102 0.16 -4.77 14.00
CA TYR A 102 0.29 -5.94 13.13
C TYR A 102 0.61 -7.20 13.93
N GLN A 103 1.60 -7.14 14.83
CA GLN A 103 1.96 -8.23 15.73
C GLN A 103 0.73 -8.77 16.49
N ARG A 104 -0.02 -7.89 17.15
CA ARG A 104 -1.21 -8.29 17.93
C ARG A 104 -2.34 -8.80 17.03
N GLY A 105 -2.55 -8.17 15.89
CA GLY A 105 -3.60 -8.54 14.93
C GLY A 105 -3.37 -9.92 14.33
N LEU A 106 -2.16 -10.18 13.83
CA LEU A 106 -1.77 -11.43 13.20
C LEU A 106 -1.74 -12.59 14.19
N GLU A 107 -1.25 -12.36 15.41
CA GLU A 107 -1.25 -13.38 16.47
C GLU A 107 -2.67 -13.84 16.83
N ARG A 108 -3.59 -12.88 17.03
CA ARG A 108 -5.00 -13.20 17.29
C ARG A 108 -5.66 -13.93 16.13
N ALA A 109 -5.24 -13.64 14.90
CA ALA A 109 -5.69 -14.32 13.69
C ALA A 109 -4.93 -15.62 13.39
N ARG A 110 -3.93 -16.00 14.21
CA ARG A 110 -3.06 -17.17 13.97
C ARG A 110 -2.34 -17.13 12.61
N ALA A 111 -2.09 -15.94 12.09
CA ALA A 111 -1.42 -15.72 10.82
C ALA A 111 0.11 -15.54 11.03
N PRO A 112 0.95 -16.03 10.10
CA PRO A 112 2.39 -15.86 10.18
C PRO A 112 2.78 -14.38 10.02
N ARG A 113 3.75 -13.92 10.81
CA ARG A 113 4.23 -12.53 10.76
C ARG A 113 5.35 -12.29 9.75
N ARG A 114 6.10 -13.34 9.41
CA ARG A 114 7.31 -13.27 8.57
C ARG A 114 7.07 -12.72 7.16
N ASP A 115 5.82 -12.73 6.73
CA ASP A 115 5.41 -12.29 5.40
C ASP A 115 4.99 -10.81 5.38
N PHE A 116 5.28 -10.02 6.43
CA PHE A 116 5.03 -8.57 6.46
C PHE A 116 6.34 -7.79 6.50
N PHE A 117 6.50 -6.87 5.55
CA PHE A 117 7.73 -6.11 5.34
C PHE A 117 7.58 -4.70 5.88
N VAL A 118 8.65 -4.18 6.51
CA VAL A 118 8.56 -2.97 7.33
C VAL A 118 9.18 -1.77 6.62
N CYS A 119 8.38 -0.73 6.39
CA CYS A 119 8.84 0.60 5.98
C CYS A 119 9.36 1.36 7.21
N VAL A 120 10.44 2.14 7.05
CA VAL A 120 11.01 2.92 8.17
C VAL A 120 10.02 3.97 8.68
N ALA A 121 9.45 4.78 7.78
CA ALA A 121 8.49 5.83 8.16
C ALA A 121 7.13 5.68 7.49
N ASP A 122 7.12 5.49 6.17
CA ASP A 122 6.00 5.04 5.34
C ASP A 122 6.53 4.71 3.94
N LEU A 123 5.68 4.17 3.07
CA LEU A 123 6.09 3.84 1.70
C LEU A 123 6.55 5.09 0.91
N GLU A 124 5.94 6.26 1.12
CA GLU A 124 6.39 7.49 0.48
C GLU A 124 7.80 7.89 0.91
N ASP A 125 8.15 7.72 2.18
CA ASP A 125 9.52 7.91 2.66
C ASP A 125 10.51 7.02 1.90
N GLU A 126 10.22 5.71 1.83
CA GLU A 126 11.05 4.73 1.12
C GLU A 126 11.27 5.15 -0.35
N LEU A 127 10.20 5.54 -1.04
CA LEU A 127 10.24 5.96 -2.44
C LEU A 127 11.01 7.27 -2.64
N ILE A 128 10.82 8.26 -1.76
CA ILE A 128 11.58 9.52 -1.83
C ILE A 128 13.06 9.26 -1.55
N ARG A 129 13.42 8.38 -0.61
CA ARG A 129 14.83 8.04 -0.33
C ARG A 129 15.47 7.35 -1.54
N ALA A 130 14.74 6.47 -2.22
CA ALA A 130 15.24 5.74 -3.38
C ALA A 130 15.44 6.63 -4.63
N LEU A 131 14.51 7.56 -4.89
CA LEU A 131 14.57 8.47 -6.03
C LEU A 131 15.48 9.68 -5.78
N GLY A 132 15.54 10.14 -4.54
CA GLY A 132 16.13 11.43 -4.17
C GLY A 132 15.18 12.60 -4.43
N THR A 133 15.38 13.68 -3.67
CA THR A 133 14.45 14.82 -3.66
C THR A 133 14.35 15.55 -5.00
N ALA A 134 15.43 15.61 -5.78
CA ALA A 134 15.46 16.30 -7.06
C ALA A 134 14.52 15.64 -8.09
N ALA A 135 14.63 14.31 -8.27
CA ALA A 135 13.76 13.55 -9.16
C ALA A 135 12.27 13.67 -8.74
N VAL A 136 12.00 13.66 -7.44
CA VAL A 136 10.62 13.86 -6.94
C VAL A 136 10.10 15.26 -7.27
N GLU A 137 10.91 16.32 -7.17
CA GLU A 137 10.52 17.67 -7.57
C GLU A 137 10.28 17.79 -9.09
N GLU A 138 11.06 17.08 -9.91
CA GLU A 138 10.83 16.99 -11.36
C GLU A 138 9.48 16.34 -11.68
N ILE A 139 9.15 15.23 -10.99
CA ILE A 139 7.83 14.59 -11.10
C ILE A 139 6.73 15.59 -10.69
N VAL A 140 6.89 16.28 -9.57
CA VAL A 140 5.93 17.31 -9.13
C VAL A 140 5.72 18.40 -10.20
N ALA A 141 6.79 18.79 -10.89
CA ALA A 141 6.71 19.76 -11.98
C ALA A 141 5.99 19.21 -13.21
N ALA A 142 6.36 17.99 -13.66
CA ALA A 142 5.74 17.31 -14.79
C ALA A 142 4.23 17.07 -14.57
N GLU A 143 3.83 16.82 -13.33
CA GLU A 143 2.45 16.54 -12.94
C GLU A 143 1.60 17.80 -12.71
N GLY A 144 2.14 18.99 -13.02
CA GLY A 144 1.44 20.28 -12.95
C GLY A 144 1.27 20.85 -11.54
N ASP A 145 1.95 20.26 -10.54
CA ASP A 145 1.84 20.64 -9.13
C ASP A 145 2.90 21.67 -8.70
N LEU A 146 3.78 22.14 -9.61
CA LEU A 146 4.88 23.05 -9.29
C LEU A 146 4.45 24.32 -8.52
N ARG A 147 3.37 24.98 -8.97
CA ARG A 147 2.85 26.18 -8.29
C ARG A 147 2.35 25.87 -6.88
N ALA A 148 1.71 24.71 -6.70
CA ALA A 148 1.26 24.26 -5.39
C ALA A 148 2.45 23.93 -4.48
N TRP A 149 3.50 23.30 -5.03
CA TRP A 149 4.74 23.01 -4.33
C TRP A 149 5.45 24.27 -3.86
N GLN A 150 5.66 25.25 -4.74
CA GLN A 150 6.26 26.54 -4.39
C GLN A 150 5.45 27.29 -3.33
N THR A 151 4.13 27.19 -3.37
CA THR A 151 3.25 27.81 -2.36
C THR A 151 3.37 27.10 -1.01
N PHE A 152 3.47 25.78 -1.03
CA PHE A 152 3.71 24.96 0.16
C PHE A 152 5.06 25.30 0.82
N LEU A 153 6.13 25.44 0.04
CA LEU A 153 7.47 25.79 0.54
C LEU A 153 7.55 27.14 1.24
N ARG A 154 6.68 28.10 0.87
CA ARG A 154 6.64 29.43 1.51
C ARG A 154 5.90 29.45 2.85
N GLN A 155 5.32 28.34 3.28
CA GLN A 155 4.59 28.28 4.55
C GLN A 155 5.58 28.26 5.74
N PRO A 156 5.39 29.09 6.77
CA PRO A 156 6.30 29.13 7.93
C PRO A 156 6.48 27.78 8.63
N ALA A 157 5.46 26.91 8.60
CA ALA A 157 5.51 25.58 9.19
C ALA A 157 6.58 24.66 8.58
N HIS A 158 7.11 25.00 7.40
CA HIS A 158 8.11 24.22 6.67
C HIS A 158 9.50 24.86 6.67
N ASP A 159 9.66 26.02 7.33
CA ASP A 159 10.95 26.67 7.48
C ASP A 159 11.94 25.77 8.25
N GLY A 160 13.19 25.74 7.80
CA GLY A 160 14.26 24.88 8.34
C GLY A 160 14.07 23.36 8.18
N ARG A 161 12.93 22.87 7.64
CA ARG A 161 12.71 21.43 7.47
C ARG A 161 13.54 20.88 6.30
N PRO A 162 14.11 19.66 6.42
CA PRO A 162 14.77 19.00 5.30
C PRO A 162 13.82 18.83 4.10
N ARG A 163 14.37 19.00 2.89
CA ARG A 163 13.62 18.92 1.63
C ARG A 163 12.81 17.61 1.50
N HIS A 164 13.39 16.51 1.94
CA HIS A 164 12.76 15.19 2.04
C HIS A 164 11.44 15.23 2.83
N GLN A 165 11.47 15.80 4.04
CA GLN A 165 10.29 15.90 4.89
C GLN A 165 9.24 16.86 4.32
N GLN A 166 9.67 17.94 3.67
CA GLN A 166 8.78 18.87 2.99
C GLN A 166 8.03 18.17 1.85
N LEU A 167 8.73 17.39 1.01
CA LEU A 167 8.12 16.59 -0.06
C LEU A 167 7.13 15.56 0.50
N ARG A 168 7.56 14.74 1.46
CA ARG A 168 6.68 13.75 2.11
C ARG A 168 5.41 14.41 2.64
N ARG A 169 5.53 15.56 3.32
CA ARG A 169 4.38 16.31 3.82
C ARG A 169 3.51 16.86 2.69
N PHE A 170 4.11 17.41 1.62
CA PHE A 170 3.39 17.94 0.46
C PHE A 170 2.51 16.90 -0.23
N LEU A 171 3.04 15.68 -0.41
CA LEU A 171 2.29 14.55 -0.99
C LEU A 171 1.03 14.23 -0.19
N GLY A 172 1.08 14.39 1.14
CA GLY A 172 -0.03 14.16 2.06
C GLY A 172 -1.05 15.32 2.20
N THR A 173 -0.85 16.48 1.57
CA THR A 173 -1.70 17.68 1.83
C THR A 173 -3.09 17.67 1.19
N LYS A 174 -3.34 16.85 0.18
CA LYS A 174 -4.64 16.81 -0.54
C LYS A 174 -5.16 15.40 -0.68
N LYS A 175 -6.48 15.24 -0.55
CA LYS A 175 -7.17 13.98 -0.83
C LYS A 175 -6.82 13.53 -2.26
N GLY A 176 -6.41 12.28 -2.40
CA GLY A 176 -6.06 11.68 -3.68
C GLY A 176 -4.64 11.99 -4.19
N ARG A 177 -3.96 13.03 -3.70
CA ARG A 177 -2.56 13.31 -4.11
C ARG A 177 -1.64 12.17 -3.73
N LYS A 178 -1.71 11.71 -2.49
CA LYS A 178 -0.92 10.57 -1.99
C LYS A 178 -1.11 9.32 -2.88
N ILE A 179 -2.35 9.06 -3.31
CA ILE A 179 -2.68 7.94 -4.21
C ILE A 179 -2.04 8.10 -5.59
N ARG A 180 -2.21 9.27 -6.22
CA ARG A 180 -1.62 9.57 -7.52
C ARG A 180 -0.09 9.44 -7.48
N TYR A 181 0.55 10.04 -6.47
CA TYR A 181 2.00 10.03 -6.36
C TYR A 181 2.57 8.67 -5.96
N GLY A 182 1.85 7.83 -5.21
CA GLY A 182 2.26 6.45 -4.96
C GLY A 182 2.59 5.70 -6.25
N ARG A 183 1.75 5.84 -7.28
CA ARG A 183 2.03 5.29 -8.62
C ARG A 183 3.18 6.00 -9.34
N LEU A 184 3.14 7.33 -9.42
CA LEU A 184 4.13 8.10 -10.19
C LEU A 184 5.57 7.92 -9.71
N LEU A 185 5.75 7.85 -8.39
CA LEU A 185 7.08 7.61 -7.81
C LEU A 185 7.58 6.22 -8.18
N VAL A 186 6.71 5.21 -8.18
CA VAL A 186 7.07 3.86 -8.61
C VAL A 186 7.37 3.80 -10.10
N ASP A 187 6.61 4.49 -10.93
CA ASP A 187 6.84 4.57 -12.38
C ASP A 187 8.21 5.19 -12.71
N ALA A 188 8.74 6.06 -11.84
CA ALA A 188 10.04 6.69 -12.00
C ALA A 188 11.25 5.87 -11.49
N LEU A 189 11.03 4.78 -10.73
CA LEU A 189 12.14 3.98 -10.18
C LEU A 189 12.90 3.24 -11.28
N SER A 190 14.23 3.25 -11.29
CA SER A 190 14.99 2.26 -12.09
C SER A 190 14.88 0.86 -11.47
N PRO A 191 15.05 -0.24 -12.23
CA PRO A 191 14.92 -1.61 -11.71
C PRO A 191 15.76 -1.90 -10.44
N GLY A 192 16.96 -1.32 -10.32
CA GLY A 192 17.84 -1.46 -9.16
C GLY A 192 17.60 -0.47 -8.02
N GLN A 193 16.55 0.36 -8.09
CA GLN A 193 16.23 1.38 -7.08
C GLN A 193 15.01 1.02 -6.24
N VAL A 194 14.39 -0.15 -6.45
CA VAL A 194 13.21 -0.54 -5.67
C VAL A 194 13.58 -0.66 -4.18
N PRO A 195 12.86 0.02 -3.25
CA PRO A 195 13.17 -0.08 -1.83
C PRO A 195 13.04 -1.53 -1.31
N PRO A 196 13.90 -2.00 -0.39
CA PRO A 196 13.91 -3.39 0.06
C PRO A 196 12.56 -3.92 0.56
N PRO A 197 11.79 -3.21 1.42
CA PRO A 197 10.48 -3.70 1.87
C PRO A 197 9.51 -3.96 0.72
N PHE A 198 9.67 -3.21 -0.37
CA PHE A 198 8.82 -3.28 -1.54
C PHE A 198 9.25 -4.39 -2.50
N ASP A 199 10.56 -4.57 -2.66
CA ASP A 199 11.11 -5.67 -3.44
C ASP A 199 10.81 -7.02 -2.77
N ASP A 200 11.04 -7.11 -1.45
CA ASP A 200 10.80 -8.30 -0.66
C ASP A 200 9.32 -8.71 -0.66
N LEU A 201 8.40 -7.73 -0.60
CA LEU A 201 6.97 -7.97 -0.75
C LEU A 201 6.68 -8.71 -2.06
N LEU A 202 7.15 -8.17 -3.18
CA LEU A 202 6.89 -8.80 -4.48
C LEU A 202 7.62 -10.14 -4.63
N ALA A 203 8.84 -10.27 -4.11
CA ALA A 203 9.58 -11.54 -4.13
C ALA A 203 8.88 -12.64 -3.31
N SER A 204 8.07 -12.26 -2.31
CA SER A 204 7.33 -13.21 -1.49
C SER A 204 6.06 -13.77 -2.15
N LEU A 205 5.55 -13.10 -3.20
CA LEU A 205 4.31 -13.44 -3.91
C LEU A 205 4.60 -14.46 -5.02
#